data_AF-A0A553AG87-F1
#
_entry.id   AF-A0A553AG87-F1
#
_cell.length_a   1.000
_cell.length_b   1.000
_cell.length_c   1.000
_cell.angle_alpha   90.00
_cell.angle_beta   90.00
_cell.angle_gamma   90.00
#
_symmetry.space_group_name_H-M   'P 1'
#
loop_
_entity.id
_entity.type
_entity.pdbx_description
1 polymer ?
#
loop_
_entity_poly.entity_id
_entity_poly.type
_entity_poly.pdbx_seq_one_letter_code
_entity_poly.pdbx_strand_id
1 'polypeptide(L)'
;MIAYIIRLLKLKDFVPCLIALIPFLFIFFYLFSEANGIPENNYGLLIVQNILTSIIGAITFSNFALNNYYRSTWILLFGLLFVTLYFLKFIEKYYLYGVALSVFRISETVLYIAAYFMFYKLVIDMETSEEEKKLDDN
;
A
#
# COMPACT_ATOMS: atom_id res chain seq x y z
N MET A 1 -5.59 -6.65 -8.41
CA MET A 1 -5.54 -5.32 -7.75
C MET A 1 -4.21 -4.61 -7.99
N ILE A 2 -3.08 -5.14 -7.51
CA ILE A 2 -1.75 -4.50 -7.67
C ILE A 2 -1.34 -4.33 -9.15
N ALA A 3 -1.60 -5.32 -10.00
CA ALA A 3 -1.40 -5.19 -11.44
C ALA A 3 -2.27 -4.07 -12.08
N TYR A 4 -3.47 -3.83 -11.53
CA TYR A 4 -4.37 -2.78 -12.00
C TYR A 4 -3.88 -1.39 -11.57
N ILE A 5 -3.38 -1.27 -10.34
CA ILE A 5 -2.74 -0.06 -9.80
C ILE A 5 -1.52 0.31 -10.66
N ILE A 6 -0.64 -0.66 -10.94
CA ILE A 6 0.55 -0.44 -11.77
C ILE A 6 0.15 0.04 -13.17
N ARG A 7 -0.92 -0.53 -13.75
CA ARG A 7 -1.45 -0.12 -15.05
C ARG A 7 -2.07 1.28 -15.03
N LEU A 8 -2.82 1.63 -13.98
CA LEU A 8 -3.45 2.94 -13.83
C LEU A 8 -2.45 4.07 -13.59
N LEU A 9 -1.40 3.79 -12.82
CA LEU A 9 -0.45 4.83 -12.43
C LEU A 9 0.48 5.28 -13.54
N LYS A 10 0.49 4.61 -14.71
CA LYS A 10 1.33 4.93 -15.89
C LYS A 10 2.67 5.52 -15.45
N LEU A 11 3.40 4.77 -14.59
CA LEU A 11 4.62 5.23 -13.92
C LEU A 11 5.64 5.71 -14.97
N LYS A 12 5.58 7.01 -15.25
CA LYS A 12 6.40 7.67 -16.27
C LYS A 12 7.80 7.93 -15.73
N ASP A 13 7.90 8.18 -14.41
CA ASP A 13 9.14 8.48 -13.71
C ASP A 13 9.43 7.41 -12.66
N PHE A 14 10.23 6.41 -13.06
CA PHE A 14 10.62 5.28 -12.21
C PHE A 14 11.63 5.66 -11.12
N VAL A 15 12.41 6.73 -11.34
CA VAL A 15 13.52 7.13 -10.44
C VAL A 15 13.03 7.54 -9.05
N PRO A 16 12.03 8.44 -8.88
CA PRO A 16 11.55 8.83 -7.55
C PRO A 16 10.86 7.66 -6.82
N CYS A 17 10.23 6.75 -7.56
CA CYS A 17 9.67 5.52 -6.99
C CYS A 17 10.77 4.60 -6.44
N LEU A 18 11.89 4.46 -7.15
CA LEU A 18 13.03 3.64 -6.72
C LEU A 18 13.68 4.19 -5.44
N ILE A 19 13.83 5.52 -5.36
CA ILE A 19 14.36 6.20 -4.17
C ILE A 19 13.40 6.03 -2.99
N ALA A 20 12.10 6.19 -3.21
CA ALA A 20 11.08 6.02 -2.17
C ALA A 20 10.99 4.57 -1.67
N LEU A 21 11.31 3.58 -2.50
CA LEU A 21 11.24 2.16 -2.15
C LEU A 21 12.24 1.76 -1.06
N ILE A 22 13.43 2.36 -1.08
CA ILE A 22 14.54 2.02 -0.17
C ILE A 22 14.12 2.11 1.31
N PRO A 23 13.60 3.24 1.83
CA PRO A 23 13.22 3.33 3.24
C PRO A 23 12.09 2.36 3.62
N PHE A 24 11.10 2.13 2.75
CA PHE A 24 10.04 1.15 3.03
C PHE A 24 10.59 -0.27 3.13
N LEU A 25 11.47 -0.68 2.20
CA LEU A 25 12.12 -1.98 2.26
C LEU A 25 12.92 -2.15 3.55
N PHE A 26 13.73 -1.16 3.92
CA PHE A 26 14.51 -1.23 5.16
C PHE A 26 13.64 -1.43 6.38
N ILE A 27 12.54 -0.67 6.51
CA ILE A 27 11.61 -0.79 7.65
C ILE A 27 11.00 -2.19 7.71
N PHE A 28 10.43 -2.69 6.60
CA PHE A 28 9.74 -3.97 6.59
C PHE A 28 10.68 -5.18 6.74
N PHE A 29 11.87 -5.14 6.14
CA PHE A 29 12.86 -6.19 6.33
C PHE A 29 13.47 -6.16 7.74
N TYR A 30 13.65 -4.98 8.34
CA TYR A 30 14.07 -4.88 9.73
C TYR A 30 13.04 -5.52 10.68
N LEU A 31 11.76 -5.16 10.51
CA LEU A 31 10.65 -5.76 11.26
C LEU A 31 10.57 -7.28 11.08
N PHE A 32 10.85 -7.76 9.87
CA PHE A 32 10.92 -9.19 9.55
C PHE A 32 12.07 -9.91 10.25
N SER A 33 13.24 -9.27 10.33
CA SER A 33 14.41 -9.85 11.00
C SER A 33 14.21 -9.99 12.52
N GLU A 34 13.53 -9.03 13.15
CA GLU A 34 13.29 -9.02 14.60
C GLU A 34 12.06 -9.86 15.04
N ALA A 35 11.27 -10.35 14.09
CA ALA A 35 10.05 -11.07 14.38
C ALA A 35 10.33 -12.48 14.90
N ASN A 36 10.19 -12.67 16.22
CA ASN A 36 10.30 -13.97 16.87
C ASN A 36 8.96 -14.74 16.74
N GLY A 37 8.94 -15.81 15.93
CA GLY A 37 7.76 -16.68 15.79
C GLY A 37 7.21 -16.84 14.38
N ILE A 38 7.97 -16.47 13.34
CA ILE A 38 7.61 -16.78 11.96
C ILE A 38 7.84 -18.28 11.70
N PRO A 39 6.82 -19.05 11.27
CA PRO A 39 7.02 -20.44 10.84
C PRO A 39 7.88 -20.51 9.58
N GLU A 40 8.85 -21.41 9.53
CA GLU A 40 9.79 -21.54 8.39
C GLU A 40 9.10 -21.67 7.02
N ASN A 41 7.94 -22.33 6.95
CA ASN A 41 7.19 -22.47 5.69
C ASN A 41 6.60 -21.15 5.15
N ASN A 42 6.48 -20.12 5.98
CA ASN A 42 5.83 -18.85 5.64
C ASN A 42 6.82 -17.73 5.32
N TYR A 43 8.13 -17.95 5.47
CA TYR A 43 9.16 -16.94 5.20
C TYR A 43 9.06 -16.41 3.77
N GLY A 44 8.95 -17.31 2.78
CA GLY A 44 8.86 -16.92 1.37
C GLY A 44 7.65 -16.04 1.08
N LEU A 45 6.49 -16.39 1.65
CA LEU A 45 5.25 -15.60 1.48
C LEU A 45 5.39 -14.20 2.10
N LEU A 46 5.99 -14.10 3.29
CA LEU A 46 6.19 -12.83 3.99
C LEU A 46 7.18 -11.92 3.26
N ILE A 47 8.27 -12.47 2.73
CA ILE A 47 9.25 -11.71 1.94
C ILE A 47 8.58 -11.11 0.70
N VAL A 48 7.82 -11.91 -0.04
CA VAL A 48 7.06 -11.43 -1.21
C VAL A 48 6.09 -10.32 -0.80
N GLN A 49 5.38 -10.51 0.32
CA GLN A 49 4.42 -9.53 0.81
C GLN A 49 5.08 -8.22 1.26
N ASN A 50 6.22 -8.28 1.94
CA ASN A 50 7.02 -7.11 2.33
C ASN A 50 7.48 -6.30 1.11
N ILE A 51 7.94 -6.98 0.06
CA ILE A 51 8.33 -6.34 -1.20
C ILE A 51 7.12 -5.66 -1.84
N LEU A 52 5.99 -6.36 -1.94
CA LEU A 52 4.76 -5.83 -2.53
C LEU A 52 4.24 -4.58 -1.79
N THR A 53 4.19 -4.64 -0.46
CA THR A 53 3.76 -3.50 0.35
C THR A 53 4.72 -2.33 0.23
N SER A 54 6.03 -2.59 0.18
CA SER A 54 7.04 -1.55 -0.04
C SER A 54 6.87 -0.86 -1.40
N ILE A 55 6.59 -1.63 -2.46
CA ILE A 55 6.30 -1.09 -3.80
C ILE A 55 5.06 -0.19 -3.75
N ILE A 56 3.99 -0.61 -3.08
CA ILE A 56 2.78 0.21 -2.95
C ILE A 56 3.08 1.51 -2.21
N GLY A 57 3.79 1.44 -1.07
CA GLY A 57 4.20 2.63 -0.32
C GLY A 57 5.06 3.58 -1.15
N ALA A 58 6.02 3.05 -1.91
CA ALA A 58 6.90 3.81 -2.77
C ALA A 58 6.16 4.51 -3.93
N ILE A 59 5.27 3.79 -4.61
CA ILE A 59 4.45 4.33 -5.70
C ILE A 59 3.56 5.46 -5.17
N THR A 60 2.93 5.22 -4.03
CA THR A 60 2.03 6.19 -3.42
C THR A 60 2.77 7.44 -2.94
N PHE A 61 3.91 7.27 -2.27
CA PHE A 61 4.72 8.38 -1.79
C PHE A 61 5.35 9.18 -2.94
N SER A 62 5.87 8.49 -3.94
CA SER A 62 6.47 9.16 -5.12
C SER A 62 5.43 9.93 -5.93
N ASN A 63 4.22 9.39 -6.10
CA ASN A 63 3.13 10.13 -6.74
C ASN A 63 2.75 11.39 -5.94
N PHE A 64 2.69 11.29 -4.61
CA PHE A 64 2.45 12.43 -3.73
C PHE A 64 3.54 13.50 -3.82
N ALA A 65 4.80 13.10 -3.75
CA ALA A 65 5.93 14.03 -3.78
C ALA A 65 6.07 14.77 -5.12
N LEU A 66 5.68 14.13 -6.23
CA LEU A 66 5.84 14.69 -7.58
C LEU A 66 4.63 15.45 -8.10
N ASN A 67 3.42 15.16 -7.59
CA ASN A 67 2.18 15.64 -8.20
C ASN A 67 1.39 16.51 -7.21
N ASN A 68 1.33 17.83 -7.48
CA ASN A 68 0.68 18.84 -6.63
C ASN A 68 -0.87 18.88 -6.72
N TYR A 69 -1.50 17.97 -7.49
CA TYR A 69 -2.95 17.98 -7.71
C TYR A 69 -3.71 17.13 -6.68
N TYR A 70 -4.97 17.52 -6.41
CA TYR A 70 -5.93 16.81 -5.53
C TYR A 70 -6.07 15.30 -5.82
N ARG A 71 -5.85 14.86 -7.05
CA ARG A 71 -5.85 13.44 -7.45
C ARG A 71 -4.75 12.62 -6.77
N SER A 72 -3.61 13.26 -6.47
CA SER A 72 -2.50 12.67 -5.74
C SER A 72 -2.90 12.28 -4.31
N THR A 73 -3.83 13.01 -3.70
CA THR A 73 -4.30 12.78 -2.33
C THR A 73 -5.11 11.49 -2.20
N TRP A 74 -5.91 11.10 -3.21
CA TRP A 74 -6.66 9.84 -3.19
C TRP A 74 -5.72 8.63 -3.27
N ILE A 75 -4.68 8.71 -4.12
CA ILE A 75 -3.63 7.69 -4.24
C ILE A 75 -2.84 7.60 -2.93
N LEU A 76 -2.52 8.74 -2.31
CA LEU A 76 -1.89 8.84 -1.00
C LEU A 76 -2.69 8.11 0.08
N LEU A 77 -3.96 8.47 0.22
CA LEU A 77 -4.81 7.96 1.28
C LEU A 77 -5.03 6.46 1.13
N PHE A 78 -5.27 5.98 -0.10
CA PHE A 78 -5.38 4.55 -0.39
C PHE A 78 -4.09 3.79 -0.06
N GLY A 79 -2.93 4.24 -0.56
CA GLY A 79 -1.67 3.52 -0.34
C GLY A 79 -1.24 3.55 1.12
N LEU A 80 -1.44 4.67 1.81
CA LEU A 80 -1.14 4.78 3.23
C LEU A 80 -2.01 3.85 4.07
N LEU A 81 -3.32 3.76 3.77
CA LEU A 81 -4.23 2.81 4.40
C LEU A 81 -3.77 1.36 4.19
N PHE A 82 -3.34 1.03 2.97
CA PHE A 82 -2.89 -0.32 2.64
C PHE A 82 -1.58 -0.70 3.35
N VAL A 83 -0.60 0.22 3.37
CA VAL A 83 0.67 0.05 4.10
C VAL A 83 0.42 -0.08 5.60
N THR A 84 -0.45 0.77 6.17
CA THR A 84 -0.81 0.74 7.60
C THR A 84 -1.52 -0.56 7.97
N LEU A 85 -2.47 -1.01 7.15
CA LEU A 85 -3.17 -2.28 7.36
C LEU A 85 -2.19 -3.46 7.39
N TYR A 86 -1.22 -3.49 6.47
CA TYR A 86 -0.21 -4.55 6.44
C TYR A 86 0.70 -4.50 7.66
N PHE A 87 1.18 -3.31 8.01
CA PHE A 87 2.02 -3.09 9.19
C PHE A 87 1.30 -3.56 10.47
N LEU A 88 0.02 -3.22 10.62
CA LEU A 88 -0.78 -3.63 11.77
C LEU A 88 -0.94 -5.15 11.85
N LYS A 89 -1.24 -5.81 10.71
CA LYS A 89 -1.31 -7.28 10.59
C LYS A 89 0.00 -7.97 10.96
N PHE A 90 1.12 -7.36 10.56
CA PHE A 90 2.44 -7.88 10.87
C PHE A 90 2.73 -7.82 12.37
N ILE A 91 2.44 -6.67 13.01
CA ILE A 91 2.60 -6.50 14.45
C ILE A 91 1.66 -7.41 15.25
N GLU A 92 0.37 -7.46 14.89
CA GLU A 92 -0.62 -8.30 15.58
C GLU A 92 -0.14 -9.76 15.61
N LYS A 93 0.26 -10.28 14.45
CA LYS A 93 0.58 -11.69 14.28
C LYS A 93 1.93 -12.10 14.90
N TYR A 94 2.94 -11.23 14.84
CA TYR A 94 4.32 -11.61 15.19
C TYR A 94 4.85 -10.95 16.47
N TYR A 95 4.22 -9.88 16.96
CA TYR A 95 4.69 -9.15 18.14
C TYR A 95 3.68 -9.14 19.30
N LEU A 96 2.38 -9.21 19.02
CA LEU A 96 1.32 -9.10 20.04
C LEU A 96 0.66 -10.44 20.38
N TYR A 97 1.30 -11.57 20.08
CA TYR A 97 0.77 -12.90 20.36
C TYR A 97 0.43 -13.06 21.85
N GLY A 98 -0.85 -12.96 22.21
CA GLY A 98 -1.36 -13.11 23.58
C GLY A 98 -1.94 -11.86 24.26
N VAL A 99 -1.85 -10.66 23.67
CA VAL A 99 -2.38 -9.42 24.28
C VAL A 99 -3.54 -8.86 23.44
N ALA A 100 -4.75 -8.87 24.01
CA ALA A 100 -5.97 -8.22 23.51
C ALA A 100 -6.25 -8.37 21.99
N LEU A 101 -6.22 -9.62 21.50
CA LEU A 101 -6.48 -10.01 20.10
C LEU A 101 -7.79 -9.42 19.53
N SER A 102 -8.80 -9.16 20.37
CA SER A 102 -10.12 -8.70 19.90
C SER A 102 -10.11 -7.27 19.35
N VAL A 103 -9.35 -6.34 19.93
CA VAL A 103 -9.38 -4.93 19.50
C VAL A 103 -8.58 -4.74 18.21
N PHE A 104 -7.40 -5.35 18.13
CA PHE A 104 -6.58 -5.31 16.92
C PHE A 104 -7.30 -5.97 15.74
N ARG A 105 -7.91 -7.14 15.94
CA ARG A 105 -8.66 -7.84 14.89
C ARG A 105 -9.88 -7.07 14.35
N ILE A 106 -10.59 -6.32 15.21
CA ILE A 106 -11.67 -5.42 14.77
C ILE A 106 -11.07 -4.26 13.97
N SER A 107 -9.99 -3.65 14.47
CA SER A 107 -9.32 -2.54 13.78
C SER A 107 -8.80 -2.93 12.40
N GLU A 108 -8.24 -4.13 12.25
CA GLU A 108 -7.80 -4.69 10.97
C GLU A 108 -8.96 -4.84 9.99
N THR A 109 -10.12 -5.32 10.46
CA THR A 109 -11.29 -5.54 9.62
C THR A 109 -11.86 -4.20 9.14
N VAL A 110 -11.92 -3.20 10.03
CA VAL A 110 -12.37 -1.84 9.67
C VAL A 110 -11.38 -1.19 8.69
N LEU A 111 -10.07 -1.27 8.94
CA LEU A 111 -9.07 -0.75 8.01
C LEU A 111 -9.12 -1.47 6.66
N TYR A 112 -9.38 -2.78 6.65
CA TYR A 112 -9.52 -3.55 5.43
C TYR A 112 -10.70 -3.05 4.60
N ILE A 113 -11.88 -2.89 5.21
CA ILE A 113 -13.07 -2.36 4.52
C ILE A 113 -12.79 -0.94 4.01
N ALA A 114 -12.18 -0.08 4.84
CA ALA A 114 -11.84 1.28 4.46
C ALA A 114 -10.85 1.35 3.29
N ALA A 115 -9.81 0.51 3.30
CA ALA A 115 -8.81 0.45 2.23
C ALA A 115 -9.43 0.00 0.89
N TYR A 116 -10.34 -0.99 0.91
CA TYR A 116 -11.03 -1.45 -0.29
C TYR A 116 -12.05 -0.44 -0.81
N PHE A 117 -12.76 0.25 0.09
CA PHE A 117 -13.64 1.35 -0.28
C PHE A 117 -12.87 2.49 -0.96
N MET A 118 -11.74 2.89 -0.36
CA MET A 118 -10.85 3.91 -0.92
C MET A 118 -10.24 3.49 -2.26
N PHE A 119 -9.88 2.22 -2.42
CA PHE A 119 -9.43 1.67 -3.70
C PHE A 119 -10.51 1.81 -4.78
N TYR A 120 -11.74 1.40 -4.47
CA TYR A 120 -12.84 1.48 -5.43
C TYR A 120 -13.12 2.91 -5.87
N LYS A 121 -13.19 3.84 -4.89
CA LYS A 121 -13.36 5.27 -5.18
C LYS A 121 -12.22 5.82 -6.05
N LEU A 122 -10.99 5.40 -5.79
CA LEU A 122 -9.82 5.79 -6.59
C LEU A 122 -9.94 5.29 -8.03
N VAL A 123 -10.40 4.06 -8.26
CA VAL A 123 -10.58 3.53 -9.62
C VAL A 123 -11.60 4.37 -10.39
N ILE A 124 -12.76 4.67 -9.79
CA ILE A 124 -13.79 5.49 -10.43
C ILE A 124 -13.25 6.87 -10.80
N ASP A 125 -12.59 7.56 -9.87
CA ASP A 125 -12.00 8.89 -10.10
C ASP A 125 -10.99 8.87 -11.26
N MET A 126 -10.22 7.79 -11.36
CA MET A 126 -9.26 7.62 -12.45
C MET A 126 -9.91 7.31 -13.80
N GLU A 127 -11.01 6.56 -13.84
CA GLU A 127 -11.75 6.26 -15.06
C GLU A 127 -12.50 7.50 -15.58
N THR A 128 -13.22 8.22 -14.72
CA THR A 128 -13.96 9.44 -15.10
C THR A 128 -13.01 10.51 -15.67
N SER A 129 -11.84 10.70 -15.05
CA SER A 129 -10.86 11.68 -15.55
C SER A 129 -10.13 11.26 -16.82
N GLU A 130 -10.09 9.97 -17.16
CA GLU A 130 -9.61 9.53 -18.49
C GLU A 130 -10.69 9.73 -19.56
N GLU A 131 -11.97 9.64 -19.22
CA GLU A 131 -13.09 9.94 -20.13
C GLU A 131 -13.19 11.44 -20.46
N GLU A 132 -13.08 12.32 -19.45
CA GLU A 132 -13.06 13.78 -19.64
C GLU A 132 -11.94 14.23 -20.59
N LYS A 133 -10.72 13.68 -20.44
CA LYS A 133 -9.60 14.00 -21.34
C LYS A 133 -9.83 13.58 -22.79
N LYS A 134 -10.55 12.48 -23.03
CA LYS A 134 -10.86 12.02 -24.40
C LYS A 134 -11.92 12.88 -25.09
N LEU A 135 -12.76 13.57 -24.31
CA LEU A 135 -13.77 14.49 -24.82
C LEU A 135 -13.16 15.86 -25.15
N ASP A 136 -12.16 16.32 -24.40
CA ASP A 136 -11.44 17.57 -24.69
C ASP A 136 -10.48 17.48 -25.90
N ASP A 137 -10.01 16.27 -26.23
CA ASP A 137 -9.10 16.02 -27.37
C ASP A 137 -9.83 15.76 -28.73
N ASN A 138 -11.17 15.82 -28.77
CA ASN A 138 -12.01 15.67 -29.99
C ASN A 138 -12.75 16.96 -30.35
#